data_AF-A0A4Y2I7R4-F1
#
_entry.id   AF-A0A4Y2I7R4-F1
#
_cell.length_a   1.000
_cell.length_b   1.000
_cell.length_c   1.000
_cell.angle_alpha   90.00
_cell.angle_beta   90.00
_cell.angle_gamma   90.00
#
_symmetry.space_group_name_H-M   'P 1'
#
loop_
_entity.id
_entity.type
_entity.pdbx_description
1 polymer ?
#
loop_
_entity_poly.entity_id
_entity_poly.type
_entity_poly.pdbx_seq_one_letter_code
_entity_poly.pdbx_strand_id
1 'polypeptide(L)'
;MDSSRSAQRAVIHFLRTKGEHASQIFRRMKEVYGEQCLARCTIFRWCQRYEVGRVNIKDNVTNIIHKKLGYGKVCAQWVSRHLPGNQKTARMRVCLTQ
;
A
#
# COMPACT_ATOMS: atom_id res chain seq x y z
N MET A 1 -0.46 26.37 1.38
CA MET A 1 0.30 25.10 1.29
C MET A 1 1.41 25.27 0.28
N ASP A 2 2.55 24.60 0.44
CA ASP A 2 3.56 24.51 -0.62
C ASP A 2 2.92 23.87 -1.87
N SER A 3 2.92 24.61 -2.98
CA SER A 3 2.32 24.18 -4.25
C SER A 3 3.27 23.34 -5.12
N SER A 4 4.48 23.06 -4.61
CA SER A 4 5.45 22.24 -5.32
C SER A 4 4.86 20.90 -5.75
N ARG A 5 5.30 20.41 -6.93
CA ARG A 5 4.89 19.10 -7.46
C ARG A 5 5.20 17.96 -6.49
N SER A 6 6.24 18.11 -5.67
CA SER A 6 6.64 17.16 -4.63
C SER A 6 5.64 17.15 -3.47
N ALA A 7 5.22 18.32 -2.98
CA ALA A 7 4.21 18.45 -1.93
C ALA A 7 2.86 17.86 -2.39
N GLN A 8 2.42 18.19 -3.61
CA GLN A 8 1.19 17.63 -4.19
C GLN A 8 1.24 16.09 -4.29
N ARG A 9 2.39 15.51 -4.67
CA ARG A 9 2.58 14.06 -4.71
C ARG A 9 2.55 13.40 -3.33
N ALA A 10 3.07 14.08 -2.30
CA ALA A 10 3.00 13.60 -0.92
C ALA A 10 1.55 13.56 -0.42
N VAL A 11 0.74 14.57 -0.75
CA VAL A 11 -0.70 14.60 -0.42
C VAL A 11 -1.47 13.49 -1.13
N ILE A 12 -1.20 13.25 -2.42
CA ILE A 12 -1.81 12.12 -3.17
C ILE A 12 -1.47 10.79 -2.48
N HIS A 13 -0.21 10.61 -2.07
CA HIS A 13 0.20 9.40 -1.35
C HIS A 13 -0.54 9.23 -0.03
N PHE A 14 -0.62 10.29 0.78
CA PHE A 14 -1.33 10.29 2.07
C PHE A 14 -2.83 10.00 1.94
N LEU A 15 -3.52 10.60 0.97
CA LEU A 15 -4.95 10.33 0.76
C LEU A 15 -5.18 8.90 0.25
N ARG A 16 -4.24 8.36 -0.53
CA ARG A 16 -4.31 6.95 -0.98
C ARG A 16 -3.99 5.97 0.14
N THR A 17 -3.11 6.29 1.10
CA THR A 17 -2.87 5.44 2.29
C THR A 17 -4.07 5.42 3.22
N LYS A 18 -4.85 6.51 3.27
CA LYS A 18 -6.17 6.54 3.93
C LYS A 18 -7.25 5.69 3.23
N GLY A 19 -6.99 5.15 2.04
CA GLY A 19 -7.89 4.26 1.31
C GLY A 19 -8.89 4.97 0.39
N GLU A 20 -8.69 6.26 0.10
CA GLU A 20 -9.62 6.99 -0.75
C GLU A 20 -9.48 6.65 -2.23
N HIS A 21 -10.60 6.73 -2.93
CA HIS A 21 -10.65 6.46 -4.37
C HIS A 21 -10.07 7.63 -5.17
N ALA A 22 -9.51 7.37 -6.36
CA ALA A 22 -8.84 8.39 -7.17
C ALA A 22 -9.72 9.61 -7.50
N SER A 23 -11.04 9.42 -7.61
CA SER A 23 -12.03 10.49 -7.80
C SER A 23 -12.18 11.40 -6.57
N GLN A 24 -12.18 10.85 -5.36
CA GLN A 24 -12.20 11.61 -4.11
C GLN A 24 -10.88 12.36 -3.91
N ILE A 25 -9.75 11.71 -4.22
CA ILE A 25 -8.42 12.33 -4.18
C ILE A 25 -8.37 13.55 -5.10
N PHE A 26 -8.90 13.45 -6.33
CA PHE A 26 -8.96 14.58 -7.26
C PHE A 26 -9.79 15.75 -6.71
N ARG A 27 -10.95 15.48 -6.10
CA ARG A 27 -11.81 16.52 -5.52
C ARG A 27 -11.09 17.27 -4.41
N ARG A 28 -10.48 16.55 -3.47
CA ARG A 28 -9.72 17.14 -2.36
C ARG A 28 -8.47 17.88 -2.81
N MET A 29 -7.76 17.34 -3.80
CA MET A 29 -6.63 18.04 -4.41
C MET A 29 -7.08 19.37 -5.04
N LYS A 30 -8.24 19.41 -5.68
CA LYS A 30 -8.79 20.64 -6.26
C LYS A 30 -9.26 21.64 -5.21
N GLU A 31 -9.80 21.18 -4.08
CA GLU A 31 -10.14 22.04 -2.93
C GLU A 31 -8.91 22.68 -2.29
N VAL A 32 -7.80 21.95 -2.19
CA VAL A 32 -6.57 22.42 -1.51
C VAL A 32 -5.68 23.27 -2.41
N TYR A 33 -5.51 22.89 -3.69
CA TYR A 33 -4.56 23.50 -4.61
C TYR A 33 -5.22 24.36 -5.71
N GLY A 34 -6.54 24.29 -5.88
CA GLY A 34 -7.29 25.10 -6.85
C GLY A 34 -6.75 24.96 -8.28
N GLU A 35 -6.43 26.09 -8.89
CA GLU A 35 -5.83 26.23 -10.24
C GLU A 35 -4.45 25.56 -10.35
N GLN A 36 -3.69 25.51 -9.26
CA GLN A 36 -2.34 24.94 -9.25
C GLN A 36 -2.34 23.40 -9.08
N CYS A 37 -3.53 22.80 -8.99
CA CYS A 37 -3.71 21.37 -8.86
C CYS A 37 -3.16 20.62 -10.09
N LEU A 38 -2.45 19.52 -9.85
CA LEU A 38 -2.04 18.60 -10.90
C LEU A 38 -3.25 18.14 -11.73
N ALA A 39 -3.04 18.02 -13.05
CA ALA A 39 -4.06 17.51 -13.96
C ALA A 39 -4.62 16.16 -13.48
N ARG A 40 -5.93 15.97 -13.67
CA ARG A 40 -6.66 14.76 -13.27
C ARG A 40 -5.97 13.47 -13.73
N CYS A 41 -5.49 13.44 -14.96
CA CYS A 41 -4.77 12.30 -15.56
C CYS A 41 -3.50 11.95 -14.77
N THR A 42 -2.76 12.97 -14.33
CA THR A 42 -1.52 12.80 -13.55
C THR A 42 -1.83 12.23 -12.17
N ILE A 43 -2.88 12.71 -11.51
CA ILE A 43 -3.31 12.22 -10.19
C ILE A 43 -3.74 10.75 -10.28
N PHE A 44 -4.54 10.39 -11.29
CA PHE A 44 -4.98 9.00 -11.49
C PHE A 44 -3.81 8.06 -11.76
N ARG A 45 -2.87 8.46 -12.61
CA ARG A 45 -1.63 7.70 -12.86
C ARG A 45 -0.81 7.50 -11.59
N TRP A 46 -0.71 8.51 -10.73
CA TRP A 46 -0.04 8.38 -9.42
C TRP A 46 -0.79 7.42 -8.49
N CYS A 47 -2.12 7.49 -8.43
CA CYS A 47 -2.93 6.57 -7.64
C CYS A 47 -2.71 5.11 -8.05
N GLN A 48 -2.70 4.83 -9.36
CA GLN A 48 -2.45 3.49 -9.89
C GLN A 48 -1.04 2.98 -9.57
N ARG A 49 -0.01 3.83 -9.70
CA ARG A 49 1.36 3.45 -9.34
C ARG A 49 1.48 3.01 -7.88
N TYR A 50 0.75 3.67 -6.99
CA TYR A 50 0.72 3.28 -5.58
C TYR A 50 -0.15 2.05 -5.31
N GLU A 51 -1.14 1.71 -6.13
CA GLU A 51 -1.81 0.40 -6.09
C GLU A 51 -0.86 -0.72 -6.51
N VAL A 52 -0.07 -0.51 -7.58
CA VAL A 52 0.90 -1.50 -8.08
C VAL A 52 2.08 -1.67 -7.10
N GLY A 53 2.57 -0.58 -6.49
CA GLY A 53 3.58 -0.67 -5.42
C GLY A 53 3.04 -1.32 -4.14
N ARG A 54 1.72 -1.29 -3.95
CA ARG A 54 1.00 -1.94 -2.86
C ARG A 54 0.36 -3.26 -3.32
N VAL A 55 0.90 -3.91 -4.36
CA VAL A 55 0.66 -5.35 -4.58
C VAL A 55 1.14 -6.02 -3.31
N ASN A 56 0.15 -6.31 -2.46
CA ASN A 56 0.20 -6.83 -1.11
C ASN A 56 1.52 -7.57 -0.90
N ILE A 57 2.39 -7.11 -0.01
CA ILE A 57 3.68 -7.78 0.25
C ILE A 57 3.46 -9.28 0.47
N LYS A 58 2.33 -9.63 1.07
CA LYS A 58 1.84 -11.00 1.21
C LYS A 58 1.65 -11.71 -0.13
N ASP A 59 0.96 -11.11 -1.10
CA ASP A 59 0.73 -11.68 -2.44
C ASP A 59 2.01 -11.73 -3.29
N ASN A 60 2.92 -10.77 -3.11
CA ASN A 60 4.23 -10.84 -3.74
C ASN A 60 5.10 -11.96 -3.16
N VAL A 61 5.14 -12.09 -1.83
CA VAL A 61 5.90 -13.15 -1.16
C VAL A 61 5.34 -14.52 -1.51
N THR A 62 4.02 -14.72 -1.50
CA THR A 62 3.42 -16.00 -1.90
C THR A 62 3.69 -16.31 -3.38
N ASN A 63 3.57 -15.33 -4.29
CA ASN A 63 3.90 -15.55 -5.70
C ASN A 63 5.38 -15.87 -5.92
N ILE A 64 6.30 -15.20 -5.22
CA ILE A 64 7.73 -15.49 -5.32
C ILE A 64 8.02 -16.90 -4.79
N ILE A 65 7.49 -17.27 -3.63
CA ILE A 65 7.74 -18.57 -3.02
C ILE A 65 7.14 -19.70 -3.86
N HIS A 66 5.88 -19.59 -4.26
CA HIS A 66 5.17 -20.67 -4.93
C HIS A 66 5.49 -20.73 -6.44
N LYS A 67 5.57 -19.59 -7.14
CA LYS A 67 5.77 -19.56 -8.60
C LYS A 67 7.22 -19.42 -9.02
N LYS A 68 8.01 -18.61 -8.32
CA LYS A 68 9.41 -18.34 -8.71
C LYS A 68 10.37 -19.34 -8.08
N LEU A 69 10.11 -19.75 -6.84
CA LEU A 69 10.96 -20.67 -6.09
C LEU A 69 10.39 -22.11 -6.01
N GLY A 70 9.12 -22.31 -6.40
CA GLY A 70 8.51 -23.64 -6.49
C GLY A 70 8.19 -24.33 -5.15
N TYR A 71 8.24 -23.61 -4.03
CA TYR A 71 8.05 -24.23 -2.71
C TYR A 71 6.55 -24.36 -2.37
N GLY A 72 6.08 -25.59 -2.17
CA GLY A 72 4.66 -25.90 -1.88
C GLY A 72 4.23 -25.71 -0.42
N LYS A 73 5.17 -25.73 0.54
CA LYS A 73 4.93 -25.47 1.96
C LYS A 73 6.06 -24.64 2.54
N VAL A 74 5.71 -23.52 3.15
CA VAL A 74 6.66 -22.68 3.89
C VAL A 74 6.49 -23.00 5.36
N CYS A 75 7.43 -23.73 5.96
CA CYS A 75 7.44 -23.86 7.42
C CYS A 75 7.59 -22.46 8.04
N ALA A 76 6.83 -22.18 9.11
CA ALA A 76 6.74 -20.88 9.79
C ALA A 76 8.09 -20.26 10.20
N GLN A 77 9.16 -21.05 10.14
CA GLN A 77 10.55 -20.68 10.36
C GLN A 77 11.07 -19.60 9.39
N TRP A 78 10.50 -19.47 8.19
CA TRP A 78 10.92 -18.46 7.20
C TRP A 78 10.22 -17.12 7.32
N VAL A 79 9.32 -16.95 8.29
CA VAL A 79 8.69 -15.65 8.47
C VAL A 79 9.66 -14.70 9.18
N SER A 80 9.94 -13.54 8.57
CA SER A 80 10.87 -12.52 9.08
C SER A 80 10.87 -12.42 10.60
N ARG A 81 12.04 -12.67 11.22
CA ARG A 81 12.29 -12.58 12.67
C ARG A 81 11.86 -11.25 13.31
N HIS A 82 11.63 -10.23 12.49
CA HIS A 82 11.30 -8.86 12.87
C HIS A 82 9.80 -8.56 13.01
N LEU A 83 9.00 -9.57 13.40
CA LEU A 83 7.60 -9.35 13.73
C LEU A 83 7.46 -8.65 15.10
N PRO A 84 6.71 -7.54 15.20
CA PRO A 84 6.40 -6.92 16.48
C PRO A 84 5.54 -7.86 17.35
N GLY A 85 5.69 -7.78 18.68
CA GLY A 85 5.18 -8.76 19.64
C GLY A 85 3.67 -9.04 19.53
N ASN A 86 2.87 -8.01 19.28
CA ASN A 86 1.42 -8.13 19.07
C ASN A 86 1.04 -9.02 17.86
N GLN A 87 1.83 -8.99 16.79
CA GLN A 87 1.62 -9.83 15.61
C GLN A 87 2.02 -11.29 15.86
N LYS A 88 2.97 -11.54 16.78
CA LYS A 88 3.32 -12.91 17.23
C LYS A 88 2.19 -13.50 18.09
N THR A 89 1.63 -12.72 19.02
CA THR A 89 0.52 -13.15 19.87
C THR A 89 -0.75 -13.47 19.07
N ALA A 90 -1.07 -12.65 18.06
CA ALA A 90 -2.20 -12.91 17.17
C ALA A 90 -2.03 -14.23 16.38
N ARG A 91 -0.80 -14.56 15.96
CA ARG A 91 -0.52 -15.84 15.28
C ARG A 91 -0.66 -17.04 16.18
N MET A 92 -0.17 -16.97 17.43
CA MET A 92 -0.34 -18.07 18.38
C MET A 92 -1.82 -18.36 18.65
N ARG A 93 -2.66 -17.31 18.75
CA ARG A 93 -4.11 -17.49 18.94
C ARG A 93 -4.76 -18.27 17.81
N VAL A 94 -4.39 -18.01 16.56
CA VAL A 94 -4.96 -18.71 15.39
C VAL A 94 -4.64 -20.21 15.40
N CYS A 95 -3.47 -20.60 15.92
CA CYS A 95 -3.09 -22.02 16.04
C CYS A 95 -3.71 -22.73 17.25
N LEU A 96 -4.16 -21.99 18.26
CA LEU A 96 -4.78 -22.55 19.48
C LEU A 96 -6.31 -22.68 19.38
N THR A 97 -6.91 -22.18 18.29
CA THR A 97 -8.36 -22.24 18.02
C THR A 97 -8.74 -23.25 16.92
N GLN A 98 -7.87 -24.22 16.62
CA GLN A 98 -8.16 -25.35 15.74
C GLN A 98 -7.98 -26.67 16.50
#